data_AF-A0A916ZK87-F1
#
_entry.id   AF-A0A916ZK87-F1
#
_cell.length_a   1.000
_cell.length_b   1.000
_cell.length_c   1.000
_cell.angle_alpha   90.00
_cell.angle_beta   90.00
_cell.angle_gamma   90.00
#
_symmetry.space_group_name_H-M   'P 1'
#
loop_
_entity.id
_entity.type
_entity.pdbx_description
1 polymer ?
#
loop_
_entity_poly.entity_id
_entity_poly.type
_entity_poly.pdbx_seq_one_letter_code
_entity_poly.pdbx_strand_id
1 'polypeptide(L)'
;MHATATRAAPGDHGASVGSGTVDSDLRRRLSRASRRNRLAALALVAPLLLFLFVTFILPIGLLLFQSVDNRQVGSVLPATVEALAGSAAGELPRDEAFSALASDLRDRPKEEVAEVAKRLNYVEPGFRTLLNRTMRDIDEVQPATAQAQLVSIDERWGQPATWDLIRRSSSSLTDFYLLKALDLTRDGDGAVGAAQDDAIYVAVILRTLATSASVTLLCLLIGYPLAYMLASSSERDARWLMMLVLLPFWTSLLVRTTAWLVLLQSNGVVNSALRWVGLVSDPLELVHNRLGVLIAMTHILLPFVVLPIHAVMKGISPAYWRAASSLGANPVRNFVHVYLPLTLPGVAAGGLLVFILALGYYITPALVGGPTDQMLSSFIAYFVNQSNWGMAAALSVVLLSIVAVFYVALVVAFAARQKEAAR
;
A
#
# COMPACT_ATOMS: atom_id res chain seq x y z
N MET A 1 -4.33 50.20 -74.07
CA MET A 1 -3.92 48.97 -74.78
C MET A 1 -4.39 47.80 -73.93
N HIS A 2 -5.60 47.31 -74.18
CA HIS A 2 -5.87 46.03 -74.87
C HIS A 2 -5.32 44.82 -74.08
N ALA A 3 -6.16 44.05 -73.38
CA ALA A 3 -6.98 42.91 -73.90
C ALA A 3 -6.11 41.66 -74.10
N THR A 4 -6.45 40.40 -73.78
CA THR A 4 -7.59 39.70 -73.16
C THR A 4 -7.11 38.25 -72.87
N ALA A 5 -7.79 37.60 -71.93
CA ALA A 5 -7.80 36.19 -71.51
C ALA A 5 -7.31 35.09 -72.45
N THR A 6 -6.84 33.97 -71.86
CA THR A 6 -7.44 32.63 -72.12
C THR A 6 -7.17 31.63 -70.99
N ARG A 7 -8.18 30.81 -70.69
CA ARG A 7 -8.24 29.75 -69.69
C ARG A 7 -8.11 28.41 -70.42
N ALA A 8 -7.30 27.47 -69.92
CA ALA A 8 -7.40 26.05 -70.27
C ALA A 8 -6.86 25.18 -69.12
N ALA A 9 -7.64 24.16 -68.73
CA ALA A 9 -7.26 23.03 -67.88
C ALA A 9 -7.29 21.76 -68.78
N PRO A 10 -7.03 20.56 -68.23
CA PRO A 10 -5.80 20.02 -67.65
C PRO A 10 -5.18 18.94 -68.57
N GLY A 11 -3.86 18.81 -68.58
CA GLY A 11 -3.14 17.75 -69.30
C GLY A 11 -2.63 16.68 -68.36
N ASP A 12 -3.36 15.57 -68.28
CA ASP A 12 -2.99 14.33 -67.63
C ASP A 12 -1.98 13.57 -68.51
N HIS A 13 -0.70 13.63 -68.17
CA HIS A 13 0.32 12.72 -68.68
C HIS A 13 1.15 12.20 -67.51
N GLY A 14 1.05 10.89 -67.32
CA GLY A 14 1.56 10.18 -66.18
C GLY A 14 3.08 10.27 -66.01
N ALA A 15 3.46 10.48 -64.75
CA ALA A 15 4.68 9.94 -64.18
C ALA A 15 4.37 9.57 -62.71
N SER A 16 3.58 8.51 -62.53
CA SER A 16 3.30 7.89 -61.24
C SER A 16 4.48 7.04 -60.76
N VAL A 17 5.67 7.63 -60.70
CA VAL A 17 6.88 6.95 -60.21
C VAL A 17 7.56 7.84 -59.18
N GLY A 18 7.34 7.54 -57.89
CA GLY A 18 8.26 7.97 -56.82
C GLY A 18 7.68 8.63 -55.56
N SER A 19 6.38 8.93 -55.44
CA SER A 19 5.87 9.60 -54.23
C SER A 19 5.76 8.68 -53.01
N GLY A 20 5.42 7.40 -53.20
CA GLY A 20 5.33 6.41 -52.11
C GLY A 20 6.68 5.91 -51.59
N THR A 21 7.73 5.93 -52.42
CA THR A 21 9.08 5.48 -52.03
C THR A 21 9.85 6.57 -51.30
N VAL A 22 9.68 7.84 -51.69
CA VAL A 22 10.28 9.00 -50.99
C VAL A 22 9.64 9.20 -49.62
N ASP A 23 8.32 9.08 -49.47
CA ASP A 23 7.64 9.20 -48.17
C ASP A 23 7.99 8.03 -47.23
N SER A 24 8.18 6.82 -47.76
CA SER A 24 8.60 5.66 -46.95
C SER A 24 10.09 5.68 -46.56
N ASP A 25 11.00 6.19 -47.40
CA ASP A 25 12.41 6.39 -47.02
C ASP A 25 12.57 7.53 -46.01
N LEU A 26 11.80 8.62 -46.17
CA LEU A 26 11.77 9.73 -45.21
C LEU A 26 11.24 9.27 -43.85
N ARG A 27 10.14 8.52 -43.80
CA ARG A 27 9.63 7.89 -42.56
C ARG A 27 10.63 6.93 -41.93
N ARG A 28 11.34 6.13 -42.73
CA ARG A 28 12.40 5.24 -42.24
C ARG A 28 13.57 6.02 -41.64
N ARG A 29 14.04 7.10 -42.28
CA ARG A 29 15.11 7.97 -41.75
C ARG A 29 14.69 8.72 -40.49
N LEU A 30 13.47 9.26 -40.44
CA LEU A 30 12.90 9.90 -39.24
C LEU A 30 12.70 8.91 -38.09
N SER A 31 12.30 7.66 -38.36
CA SER A 31 12.20 6.62 -37.34
C SER A 31 13.57 6.20 -36.78
N ARG A 32 14.63 6.18 -37.60
CA ARG A 32 16.01 5.88 -37.17
C ARG A 32 16.62 7.05 -36.38
N ALA A 33 16.43 8.28 -36.83
CA ALA A 33 16.87 9.49 -36.14
C ALA A 33 16.14 9.68 -34.80
N SER A 34 14.82 9.45 -34.75
CA SER A 34 14.04 9.52 -33.50
C SER A 34 14.40 8.39 -32.53
N ARG A 35 14.74 7.18 -33.00
CA ARG A 35 15.27 6.10 -32.14
C ARG A 35 16.59 6.48 -31.50
N ARG A 36 17.53 7.07 -32.26
CA ARG A 36 18.83 7.53 -31.74
C ARG A 36 18.66 8.65 -30.71
N ASN A 37 17.77 9.61 -30.97
CA ASN A 37 17.45 10.67 -30.00
C ASN A 37 16.71 10.14 -28.77
N ARG A 38 15.79 9.17 -28.92
CA ARG A 38 15.16 8.48 -27.78
C ARG A 38 16.15 7.67 -26.97
N LEU A 39 17.06 6.94 -27.59
CA LEU A 39 18.10 6.18 -26.90
C LEU A 39 19.08 7.11 -26.18
N ALA A 40 19.44 8.24 -26.77
CA ALA A 40 20.26 9.26 -26.11
C ALA A 40 19.53 9.88 -24.90
N ALA A 41 18.24 10.24 -25.05
CA ALA A 41 17.41 10.72 -23.94
C ALA A 41 17.23 9.65 -22.84
N LEU A 42 17.03 8.39 -23.21
CA LEU A 42 16.97 7.28 -22.25
C LEU A 42 18.31 7.05 -21.56
N ALA A 43 19.44 7.14 -22.27
CA ALA A 43 20.77 7.00 -21.69
C ALA A 43 21.10 8.11 -20.69
N LEU A 44 20.60 9.34 -20.91
CA LEU A 44 20.72 10.45 -19.96
C LEU A 44 19.93 10.21 -18.67
N VAL A 45 18.78 9.52 -18.75
CA VAL A 45 17.89 9.25 -17.61
C VAL A 45 18.18 7.88 -16.96
N ALA A 46 18.86 6.97 -17.68
CA ALA A 46 19.12 5.61 -17.24
C ALA A 46 19.91 5.50 -15.91
N PRO A 47 20.96 6.30 -15.64
CA PRO A 47 21.65 6.25 -14.35
C PRO A 47 20.72 6.57 -13.17
N LEU A 48 19.82 7.55 -13.34
CA LEU A 48 18.84 7.91 -12.31
C LEU A 48 17.80 6.80 -12.11
N LEU A 49 17.30 6.21 -13.19
CA LEU A 49 16.36 5.09 -13.12
C LEU A 49 17.00 3.84 -12.51
N LEU A 50 18.24 3.53 -12.86
CA LEU A 50 18.99 2.43 -12.29
C LEU A 50 19.22 2.67 -10.79
N PHE A 51 19.63 3.87 -10.43
CA PHE A 51 19.78 4.26 -9.02
C PHE A 51 18.47 4.06 -8.27
N LEU A 52 17.35 4.57 -8.77
CA LEU A 52 16.03 4.42 -8.15
C LEU A 52 15.59 2.96 -8.07
N PHE A 53 15.86 2.17 -9.11
CA PHE A 53 15.55 0.74 -9.13
C PHE A 53 16.34 -0.02 -8.06
N VAL A 54 17.66 0.19 -7.99
CA VAL A 54 18.54 -0.53 -7.06
C VAL A 54 18.32 -0.08 -5.61
N THR A 55 18.06 1.20 -5.36
CA THR A 55 17.95 1.73 -3.99
C THR A 55 16.55 1.65 -3.40
N PHE A 56 15.50 1.66 -4.23
CA PHE A 56 14.12 1.63 -3.75
C PHE A 56 13.35 0.41 -4.26
N ILE A 57 13.23 0.21 -5.58
CA ILE A 57 12.33 -0.80 -6.14
C ILE A 57 12.78 -2.22 -5.77
N LEU A 58 14.07 -2.53 -5.93
CA LEU A 58 14.63 -3.85 -5.68
C LEU A 58 14.53 -4.23 -4.18
N PRO A 59 14.97 -3.40 -3.21
CA PRO A 59 14.79 -3.71 -1.79
C PRO A 59 13.33 -3.88 -1.40
N ILE A 60 12.43 -3.03 -1.90
CA ILE A 60 10.98 -3.17 -1.64
C ILE A 60 10.47 -4.50 -2.22
N GLY A 61 10.85 -4.85 -3.45
CA GLY A 61 10.47 -6.11 -4.08
C GLY A 61 10.96 -7.33 -3.29
N LEU A 62 12.21 -7.30 -2.82
CA LEU A 62 12.79 -8.35 -1.98
C LEU A 62 12.08 -8.47 -0.63
N LEU A 63 11.72 -7.35 0.00
CA LEU A 63 10.95 -7.34 1.24
C LEU A 63 9.54 -7.89 1.02
N LEU A 64 8.85 -7.48 -0.05
CA LEU A 64 7.51 -7.99 -0.38
C LEU A 64 7.55 -9.48 -0.73
N PHE A 65 8.63 -9.98 -1.34
CA PHE A 65 8.80 -11.41 -1.63
C PHE A 65 8.81 -12.27 -0.36
N GLN A 66 9.18 -11.71 0.79
CA GLN A 66 9.10 -12.43 2.07
C GLN A 66 7.67 -12.85 2.44
N SER A 67 6.64 -12.24 1.83
CA SER A 67 5.25 -12.68 1.99
C SER A 67 4.98 -14.09 1.47
N VAL A 68 5.82 -14.58 0.56
CA VAL A 68 5.71 -15.91 -0.05
C VAL A 68 6.96 -16.77 0.13
N ASP A 69 8.06 -16.22 0.65
CA ASP A 69 9.29 -16.98 0.88
C ASP A 69 9.14 -17.94 2.07
N ASN A 70 9.46 -19.21 1.83
CA ASN A 70 9.40 -20.27 2.84
C ASN A 70 10.62 -21.19 2.80
N ARG A 71 11.73 -20.72 2.21
CA ARG A 71 12.96 -21.51 2.04
C ARG A 71 13.62 -21.98 3.34
N GLN A 72 13.29 -21.37 4.49
CA GLN A 72 13.89 -21.68 5.79
C GLN A 72 13.78 -23.16 6.20
N VAL A 73 12.61 -23.79 6.00
CA VAL A 73 12.42 -25.20 6.40
C VAL A 73 13.26 -26.12 5.53
N GLY A 74 13.25 -25.93 4.21
CA GLY A 74 14.05 -26.73 3.27
C GLY A 74 15.56 -26.48 3.37
N SER A 75 16.00 -25.30 3.81
CA SER A 75 17.43 -25.02 4.00
C SER A 75 18.01 -25.63 5.27
N VAL A 76 17.19 -25.72 6.34
CA VAL A 76 17.63 -26.23 7.64
C VAL A 76 17.40 -27.74 7.75
N LEU A 77 16.31 -28.26 7.16
CA LEU A 77 15.93 -29.68 7.21
C LEU A 77 15.98 -30.36 5.82
N PRO A 78 17.09 -30.29 5.07
CA PRO A 78 17.14 -30.79 3.69
C PRO A 78 16.89 -32.31 3.59
N ALA A 79 17.51 -33.13 4.46
CA ALA A 79 17.37 -34.58 4.41
C ALA A 79 15.96 -35.01 4.83
N THR A 80 15.38 -34.33 5.81
CA THR A 80 14.01 -34.56 6.28
C THR A 80 13.01 -34.29 5.17
N VAL A 81 13.17 -33.17 4.46
CA VAL A 81 12.28 -32.79 3.35
C VAL A 81 12.37 -33.81 2.21
N GLU A 82 13.57 -34.29 1.90
CA GLU A 82 13.78 -35.34 0.89
C GLU A 82 13.10 -36.66 1.30
N ALA A 83 13.28 -37.09 2.55
CA ALA A 83 12.63 -38.30 3.08
C ALA A 83 11.10 -38.20 3.10
N LEU A 84 10.55 -36.99 3.31
CA LEU A 84 9.11 -36.74 3.31
C LEU A 84 8.49 -36.63 1.91
N ALA A 85 9.29 -36.42 0.86
CA ALA A 85 8.77 -36.25 -0.51
C ALA A 85 8.01 -37.48 -1.03
N GLY A 86 8.34 -38.68 -0.55
CA GLY A 86 7.70 -39.95 -0.92
C GLY A 86 6.61 -40.45 0.04
N SER A 87 6.26 -39.69 1.09
CA SER A 87 5.31 -40.11 2.13
C SER A 87 3.89 -39.60 1.87
N ALA A 88 2.89 -40.47 1.98
CA ALA A 88 1.47 -40.14 1.80
C ALA A 88 0.94 -39.19 2.90
N ALA A 89 -0.09 -38.40 2.60
CA ALA A 89 -0.71 -37.50 3.57
C ALA A 89 -1.54 -38.26 4.60
N GLY A 90 -1.49 -37.85 5.87
CA GLY A 90 -2.25 -38.49 6.95
C GLY A 90 -1.64 -39.79 7.48
N GLU A 91 -0.50 -40.24 6.95
CA GLU A 91 0.23 -41.43 7.42
C GLU A 91 1.53 -41.04 8.13
N LEU A 92 1.96 -41.88 9.07
CA LEU A 92 3.29 -41.76 9.68
C LEU A 92 4.36 -42.05 8.62
N PRO A 93 5.40 -41.21 8.50
CA PRO A 93 6.45 -41.43 7.53
C PRO A 93 7.32 -42.62 7.95
N ARG A 94 8.12 -43.13 7.00
CA ARG A 94 9.05 -44.24 7.25
C ARG A 94 10.13 -43.84 8.26
N ASP A 95 10.77 -44.81 8.90
CA ASP A 95 11.86 -44.61 9.86
C ASP A 95 13.02 -43.77 9.30
N GLU A 96 13.22 -43.81 7.99
CA GLU A 96 14.16 -42.94 7.24
C GLU A 96 13.90 -41.44 7.48
N ALA A 97 12.65 -41.01 7.60
CA ALA A 97 12.32 -39.60 7.86
C ALA A 97 12.65 -39.19 9.29
N PHE A 98 12.50 -40.11 10.26
CA PHE A 98 12.89 -39.87 11.66
C PHE A 98 14.41 -39.76 11.81
N SER A 99 15.15 -40.62 11.12
CA SER A 99 16.62 -40.57 11.14
C SER A 99 17.16 -39.34 10.42
N ALA A 100 16.55 -38.94 9.31
CA ALA A 100 16.88 -37.71 8.58
C ALA A 100 16.63 -36.46 9.42
N LEU A 101 15.48 -36.38 10.13
CA LEU A 101 15.18 -35.30 11.07
C LEU A 101 16.22 -35.23 12.19
N ALA A 102 16.59 -36.36 12.76
CA ALA A 102 17.60 -36.40 13.81
C ALA A 102 18.97 -35.90 13.33
N SER A 103 19.38 -36.24 12.09
CA SER A 103 20.62 -35.74 11.50
C SER A 103 20.55 -34.24 11.24
N ASP A 104 19.51 -33.77 10.56
CA ASP A 104 19.37 -32.35 10.22
C ASP A 104 19.36 -31.47 11.47
N LEU A 105 18.66 -31.89 12.53
CA LEU A 105 18.61 -31.13 13.78
C LEU A 105 19.95 -31.11 14.54
N ARG A 106 20.74 -32.19 14.45
CA ARG A 106 22.06 -32.28 15.10
C ARG A 106 23.13 -31.48 14.36
N ASP A 107 23.09 -31.49 13.04
CA ASP A 107 24.15 -30.92 12.20
C ASP A 107 23.99 -29.39 12.00
N ARG A 108 22.91 -28.79 12.53
CA ARG A 108 22.57 -27.38 12.35
C ARG A 108 22.81 -26.54 13.61
N PRO A 109 23.19 -25.26 13.46
CA PRO A 109 23.24 -24.33 14.58
C PRO A 109 21.88 -24.21 15.28
N LYS A 110 21.89 -24.11 16.61
CA LYS A 110 20.66 -23.99 17.41
C LYS A 110 19.83 -22.78 17.01
N GLU A 111 20.47 -21.70 16.57
CA GLU A 111 19.82 -20.48 16.08
C GLU A 111 19.00 -20.74 14.80
N GLU A 112 19.53 -21.52 13.86
CA GLU A 112 18.82 -21.86 12.60
C GLU A 112 17.60 -22.75 12.89
N VAL A 113 17.76 -23.73 13.77
CA VAL A 113 16.65 -24.59 14.22
C VAL A 113 15.60 -23.77 14.96
N ALA A 114 16.00 -22.79 15.77
CA ALA A 114 15.08 -21.91 16.48
C ALA A 114 14.22 -21.04 15.54
N GLU A 115 14.76 -20.63 14.38
CA GLU A 115 14.00 -19.92 13.35
C GLU A 115 12.98 -20.83 12.65
N VAL A 116 13.34 -22.08 12.33
CA VAL A 116 12.36 -23.07 11.85
C VAL A 116 11.27 -23.31 12.90
N ALA A 117 11.66 -23.47 14.16
CA ALA A 117 10.73 -23.63 15.27
C ALA A 117 9.78 -22.44 15.40
N LYS A 118 10.28 -21.21 15.20
CA LYS A 118 9.46 -19.98 15.17
C LYS A 118 8.48 -20.02 13.99
N ARG A 119 8.95 -20.38 12.80
CA ARG A 119 8.15 -20.45 11.56
C ARG A 119 7.01 -21.46 11.66
N LEU A 120 7.30 -22.68 12.10
CA LEU A 120 6.31 -23.74 12.23
C LEU A 120 5.30 -23.43 13.35
N ASN A 121 5.74 -22.73 14.40
CA ASN A 121 4.86 -22.27 15.47
C ASN A 121 3.86 -21.19 15.04
N TYR A 122 4.10 -20.48 13.94
CA TYR A 122 3.10 -19.57 13.38
C TYR A 122 1.94 -20.31 12.71
N VAL A 123 2.19 -21.53 12.23
CA VAL A 123 1.18 -22.39 11.60
C VAL A 123 0.44 -23.18 12.68
N GLU A 124 1.18 -23.84 13.57
CA GLU A 124 0.63 -24.65 14.67
C GLU A 124 1.22 -24.21 16.01
N PRO A 125 0.43 -23.58 16.89
CA PRO A 125 0.88 -23.20 18.22
C PRO A 125 1.43 -24.40 19.01
N GLY A 126 2.62 -24.23 19.62
CA GLY A 126 3.26 -25.27 20.42
C GLY A 126 4.33 -26.07 19.67
N PHE A 127 4.47 -25.89 18.35
CA PHE A 127 5.55 -26.50 17.58
C PHE A 127 6.94 -26.02 18.03
N ARG A 128 7.05 -24.76 18.49
CA ARG A 128 8.31 -24.24 19.05
C ARG A 128 8.73 -25.03 20.28
N THR A 129 7.78 -25.36 21.15
CA THR A 129 8.04 -26.17 22.36
C THR A 129 8.43 -27.59 22.00
N LEU A 130 7.80 -28.18 20.96
CA LEU A 130 8.17 -29.50 20.43
C LEU A 130 9.64 -29.54 20.00
N LEU A 131 10.04 -28.63 19.11
CA LEU A 131 11.41 -28.58 18.61
C LEU A 131 12.41 -28.22 19.71
N ASN A 132 12.09 -27.29 20.60
CA ASN A 132 12.98 -26.95 21.71
C ASN A 132 13.19 -28.09 22.70
N ARG A 133 12.17 -28.93 22.94
CA ARG A 133 12.32 -30.14 23.76
C ARG A 133 13.20 -31.16 23.05
N THR A 134 12.92 -31.39 21.77
CA THR A 134 13.70 -32.30 20.90
C THR A 134 15.17 -31.91 20.85
N MET A 135 15.48 -30.62 20.69
CA MET A 135 16.85 -30.09 20.63
C MET A 135 17.66 -30.21 21.93
N ARG A 136 17.02 -30.50 23.07
CA ARG A 136 17.75 -30.73 24.34
C ARG A 136 18.42 -32.10 24.36
N ASP A 137 17.75 -33.09 23.77
CA ASP A 137 18.14 -34.50 23.86
C ASP A 137 18.60 -35.04 22.49
N ILE A 138 18.70 -34.18 21.47
CA ILE A 138 19.01 -34.55 20.07
C ILE A 138 20.36 -35.25 19.90
N ASP A 139 21.33 -34.91 20.74
CA ASP A 139 22.68 -35.49 20.73
C ASP A 139 22.66 -36.97 21.17
N GLU A 140 21.65 -37.39 21.93
CA GLU A 140 21.48 -38.76 22.40
C GLU A 140 20.69 -39.65 21.40
N VAL A 141 20.04 -39.03 20.40
CA VAL A 141 19.18 -39.72 19.44
C VAL A 141 20.01 -40.49 18.40
N GLN A 142 19.91 -41.80 18.34
CA GLN A 142 20.63 -42.63 17.37
C GLN A 142 19.80 -42.80 16.08
N PRO A 143 20.40 -42.72 14.88
CA PRO A 143 19.67 -42.85 13.61
C PRO A 143 18.86 -44.15 13.49
N ALA A 144 19.37 -45.27 14.00
CA ALA A 144 18.73 -46.59 13.90
C ALA A 144 17.49 -46.74 14.81
N THR A 145 17.38 -45.94 15.86
CA THR A 145 16.27 -45.96 16.84
C THR A 145 15.56 -44.61 16.94
N ALA A 146 15.76 -43.74 15.94
CA ALA A 146 15.32 -42.35 15.95
C ALA A 146 13.81 -42.22 16.16
N GLN A 147 13.01 -43.11 15.56
CA GLN A 147 11.55 -43.10 15.72
C GLN A 147 11.14 -43.29 17.19
N ALA A 148 11.58 -44.38 17.83
CA ALA A 148 11.23 -44.68 19.21
C ALA A 148 11.72 -43.59 20.19
N GLN A 149 12.93 -43.08 19.96
CA GLN A 149 13.52 -42.05 20.82
C GLN A 149 12.83 -40.70 20.66
N LEU A 150 12.54 -40.24 19.43
CA LEU A 150 11.83 -38.99 19.21
C LEU A 150 10.41 -39.01 19.80
N VAL A 151 9.69 -40.13 19.63
CA VAL A 151 8.36 -40.31 20.25
C VAL A 151 8.45 -40.33 21.79
N SER A 152 9.53 -40.87 22.37
CA SER A 152 9.74 -40.83 23.82
C SER A 152 10.04 -39.44 24.37
N ILE A 153 10.67 -38.58 23.56
CA ILE A 153 10.91 -37.17 23.91
C ILE A 153 9.59 -36.37 23.88
N ASP A 154 8.78 -36.58 22.85
CA ASP A 154 7.46 -35.96 22.74
C ASP A 154 6.52 -36.81 21.86
N GLU A 155 5.36 -37.19 22.43
CA GLU A 155 4.37 -38.04 21.77
C GLU A 155 3.86 -37.47 20.43
N ARG A 156 3.96 -36.15 20.22
CA ARG A 156 3.55 -35.50 18.97
C ARG A 156 4.36 -35.95 17.76
N TRP A 157 5.60 -36.42 17.93
CA TRP A 157 6.36 -37.02 16.82
C TRP A 157 5.74 -38.33 16.31
N GLY A 158 4.89 -38.97 17.12
CA GLY A 158 4.10 -40.15 16.74
C GLY A 158 2.79 -39.79 16.03
N GLN A 159 2.49 -38.51 15.80
CA GLN A 159 1.25 -38.08 15.16
C GLN A 159 1.50 -37.72 13.68
N PRO A 160 0.71 -38.24 12.72
CA PRO A 160 0.83 -37.89 11.30
C PRO A 160 0.72 -36.38 11.04
N ALA A 161 -0.10 -35.67 11.81
CA ALA A 161 -0.30 -34.23 11.70
C ALA A 161 1.01 -33.42 11.82
N THR A 162 1.93 -33.85 12.68
CA THR A 162 3.23 -33.18 12.89
C THR A 162 4.09 -33.25 11.63
N TRP A 163 4.13 -34.41 10.99
CA TRP A 163 4.90 -34.66 9.78
C TRP A 163 4.25 -34.02 8.55
N ASP A 164 2.93 -34.06 8.47
CA ASP A 164 2.16 -33.37 7.45
C ASP A 164 2.42 -31.85 7.49
N LEU A 165 2.57 -31.27 8.67
CA LEU A 165 2.91 -29.85 8.83
C LEU A 165 4.30 -29.54 8.29
N ILE A 166 5.32 -30.35 8.61
CA ILE A 166 6.68 -30.18 8.10
C ILE A 166 6.68 -30.32 6.56
N ARG A 167 5.98 -31.33 6.04
CA ARG A 167 5.85 -31.56 4.60
C ARG A 167 5.14 -30.41 3.87
N ARG A 168 4.08 -29.84 4.44
CA ARG A 168 3.41 -28.66 3.83
C ARG A 168 4.26 -27.39 3.95
N SER A 169 5.10 -27.33 4.97
CA SER A 169 6.00 -26.20 5.22
C SER A 169 7.34 -26.35 4.52
N SER A 170 7.59 -27.42 3.75
CA SER A 170 8.86 -27.66 3.07
C SER A 170 8.95 -27.00 1.69
N SER A 171 7.83 -26.56 1.11
CA SER A 171 7.82 -25.85 -0.16
C SER A 171 8.59 -24.53 -0.04
N SER A 172 9.38 -24.20 -1.06
CA SER A 172 10.14 -22.94 -1.09
C SER A 172 9.25 -21.69 -1.14
N LEU A 173 8.02 -21.86 -1.64
CA LEU A 173 6.99 -20.84 -1.69
C LEU A 173 5.83 -21.22 -0.78
N THR A 174 5.23 -20.23 -0.12
CA THR A 174 4.03 -20.37 0.70
C THR A 174 3.03 -19.28 0.35
N ASP A 175 1.74 -19.58 0.49
CA ASP A 175 0.67 -18.58 0.44
C ASP A 175 0.08 -18.30 1.83
N PHE A 176 0.61 -18.95 2.88
CA PHE A 176 0.13 -18.88 4.25
C PHE A 176 -0.06 -17.44 4.75
N TYR A 177 0.95 -16.58 4.59
CA TYR A 177 0.87 -15.21 5.08
C TYR A 177 -0.12 -14.35 4.29
N LEU A 178 -0.21 -14.56 2.97
CA LEU A 178 -1.15 -13.83 2.11
C LEU A 178 -2.60 -14.22 2.40
N LEU A 179 -2.86 -15.51 2.59
CA LEU A 179 -4.17 -16.00 3.02
C LEU A 179 -4.51 -15.47 4.43
N LYS A 180 -3.58 -15.59 5.38
CA LYS A 180 -3.79 -15.09 6.75
C LYS A 180 -4.05 -13.58 6.78
N ALA A 181 -3.39 -12.79 5.93
CA ALA A 181 -3.63 -11.35 5.82
C ALA A 181 -5.06 -10.99 5.33
N LEU A 182 -5.79 -11.97 4.77
CA LEU A 182 -7.17 -11.85 4.33
C LEU A 182 -8.14 -12.68 5.18
N ASP A 183 -7.72 -13.11 6.39
CA ASP A 183 -8.49 -13.99 7.28
C ASP A 183 -8.88 -15.33 6.63
N LEU A 184 -8.03 -15.84 5.73
CA LEU A 184 -8.18 -17.13 5.06
C LEU A 184 -7.12 -18.13 5.54
N THR A 185 -7.48 -19.41 5.56
CA THR A 185 -6.60 -20.53 5.92
C THR A 185 -6.79 -21.70 4.96
N ARG A 186 -5.75 -22.52 4.78
CA ARG A 186 -5.88 -23.81 4.09
C ARG A 186 -6.19 -24.91 5.10
N ASP A 187 -7.12 -25.79 4.74
CA ASP A 187 -7.47 -26.96 5.53
C ASP A 187 -6.55 -28.17 5.27
N GLY A 188 -6.88 -29.30 5.90
CA GLY A 188 -6.22 -30.59 5.74
C GLY A 188 -6.10 -31.03 4.28
N ASP A 189 -7.08 -30.73 3.45
CA ASP A 189 -7.17 -31.19 2.05
C ASP A 189 -6.67 -30.15 1.05
N GLY A 190 -6.20 -29.00 1.55
CA GLY A 190 -5.66 -27.90 0.75
C GLY A 190 -6.73 -26.95 0.21
N ALA A 191 -8.00 -27.11 0.57
CA ALA A 191 -9.04 -26.14 0.26
C ALA A 191 -8.89 -24.88 1.12
N VAL A 192 -9.25 -23.73 0.55
CA VAL A 192 -9.16 -22.42 1.22
C VAL A 192 -10.50 -22.13 1.90
N GLY A 193 -10.47 -21.95 3.22
CA GLY A 193 -11.61 -21.60 4.04
C GLY A 193 -11.36 -20.34 4.88
N ALA A 194 -12.40 -19.84 5.54
CA ALA A 194 -12.29 -18.72 6.48
C ALA A 194 -11.58 -19.17 7.77
N ALA A 195 -10.71 -18.32 8.30
CA ALA A 195 -10.11 -18.51 9.62
C ALA A 195 -11.19 -18.39 10.71
N GLN A 196 -11.30 -19.37 11.61
CA GLN A 196 -12.29 -19.34 12.69
C GLN A 196 -11.78 -18.60 13.94
N ASP A 197 -10.50 -18.77 14.30
CA ASP A 197 -9.96 -18.32 15.60
C ASP A 197 -9.11 -17.03 15.54
N ASP A 198 -8.94 -16.40 14.37
CA ASP A 198 -7.97 -15.31 14.16
C ASP A 198 -8.40 -14.25 13.12
N ALA A 199 -9.71 -14.16 12.80
CA ALA A 199 -10.23 -13.31 11.73
C ALA A 199 -10.32 -11.82 12.12
N ILE A 200 -9.19 -11.12 12.11
CA ILE A 200 -9.10 -9.71 12.49
C ILE A 200 -8.67 -8.79 11.34
N TYR A 201 -7.97 -9.30 10.32
CA TYR A 201 -7.28 -8.46 9.35
C TYR A 201 -8.25 -7.81 8.36
N VAL A 202 -9.29 -8.51 7.92
CA VAL A 202 -10.33 -7.94 7.04
C VAL A 202 -11.07 -6.82 7.75
N ALA A 203 -11.41 -7.01 9.03
CA ALA A 203 -12.04 -5.97 9.84
C ALA A 203 -11.12 -4.73 9.98
N VAL A 204 -9.81 -4.94 10.17
CA VAL A 204 -8.80 -3.88 10.22
C VAL A 204 -8.63 -3.19 8.86
N ILE A 205 -8.65 -3.93 7.75
CA ILE A 205 -8.61 -3.38 6.39
C ILE A 205 -9.81 -2.46 6.14
N LEU A 206 -11.02 -2.95 6.41
CA LEU A 206 -12.25 -2.17 6.24
C LEU A 206 -12.26 -0.92 7.11
N ARG A 207 -11.80 -1.03 8.36
CA ARG A 207 -11.63 0.10 9.29
C ARG A 207 -10.60 1.11 8.77
N THR A 208 -9.49 0.63 8.24
CA THR A 208 -8.44 1.49 7.65
C THR A 208 -9.03 2.26 6.47
N LEU A 209 -9.69 1.56 5.54
CA LEU A 209 -10.38 2.18 4.39
C LEU A 209 -11.42 3.21 4.83
N ALA A 210 -12.30 2.87 5.77
CA ALA A 210 -13.34 3.76 6.27
C ALA A 210 -12.76 5.01 6.96
N THR A 211 -11.69 4.84 7.75
CA THR A 211 -11.02 5.94 8.45
C THR A 211 -10.30 6.84 7.46
N SER A 212 -9.53 6.28 6.53
CA SER A 212 -8.83 7.04 5.50
C SER A 212 -9.83 7.79 4.60
N ALA A 213 -10.94 7.16 4.22
CA ALA A 213 -11.99 7.83 3.47
C ALA A 213 -12.64 8.98 4.25
N SER A 214 -12.90 8.77 5.55
CA SER A 214 -13.47 9.81 6.43
C SER A 214 -12.52 10.99 6.59
N VAL A 215 -11.23 10.75 6.82
CA VAL A 215 -10.21 11.79 6.90
C VAL A 215 -10.08 12.53 5.58
N THR A 216 -10.03 11.82 4.44
CA THR A 216 -10.00 12.47 3.12
C THR A 216 -11.22 13.34 2.89
N LEU A 217 -12.42 12.87 3.25
CA LEU A 217 -13.64 13.65 3.13
C LEU A 217 -13.59 14.91 4.00
N LEU A 218 -13.19 14.79 5.27
CA LEU A 218 -13.05 15.93 6.17
C LEU A 218 -12.00 16.93 5.67
N CYS A 219 -10.85 16.45 5.19
CA CYS A 219 -9.84 17.28 4.55
C CYS A 219 -10.41 18.00 3.32
N LEU A 220 -11.19 17.34 2.47
CA LEU A 220 -11.80 17.98 1.30
C LEU A 220 -12.84 19.03 1.70
N LEU A 221 -13.69 18.73 2.69
CA LEU A 221 -14.73 19.63 3.18
C LEU A 221 -14.14 20.93 3.75
N ILE A 222 -13.01 20.86 4.45
CA ILE A 222 -12.35 22.02 5.06
C ILE A 222 -11.35 22.67 4.07
N GLY A 223 -10.61 21.83 3.36
CA GLY A 223 -9.52 22.24 2.48
C GLY A 223 -9.99 22.85 1.17
N TYR A 224 -11.16 22.46 0.64
CA TYR A 224 -11.71 23.07 -0.57
C TYR A 224 -12.09 24.55 -0.33
N PRO A 225 -12.89 24.91 0.70
CA PRO A 225 -13.15 26.32 1.01
C PRO A 225 -11.87 27.11 1.28
N LEU A 226 -10.93 26.52 2.01
CA LEU A 226 -9.65 27.16 2.29
C LEU A 226 -8.85 27.43 1.00
N ALA A 227 -8.74 26.45 0.11
CA ALA A 227 -8.06 26.60 -1.18
C ALA A 227 -8.76 27.65 -2.07
N TYR A 228 -10.09 27.69 -2.04
CA TYR A 228 -10.88 28.70 -2.73
C TYR A 228 -10.58 30.11 -2.20
N MET A 229 -10.56 30.28 -0.86
CA MET A 229 -10.17 31.54 -0.23
C MET A 229 -8.75 31.96 -0.63
N LEU A 230 -7.79 31.03 -0.62
CA LEU A 230 -6.42 31.31 -1.07
C LEU A 230 -6.37 31.75 -2.55
N ALA A 231 -7.19 31.16 -3.40
CA ALA A 231 -7.21 31.46 -4.84
C ALA A 231 -7.93 32.78 -5.16
N SER A 232 -8.92 33.19 -4.36
CA SER A 232 -9.71 34.40 -4.59
C SER A 232 -9.22 35.63 -3.82
N SER A 233 -8.30 35.48 -2.87
CA SER A 233 -7.81 36.58 -2.01
C SER A 233 -6.75 37.45 -2.70
N SER A 234 -6.50 38.63 -2.12
CA SER A 234 -5.39 39.50 -2.55
C SER A 234 -4.04 38.78 -2.41
N GLU A 235 -3.03 39.18 -3.18
CA GLU A 235 -1.70 38.53 -3.11
C GLU A 235 -1.07 38.58 -1.72
N ARG A 236 -1.40 39.60 -0.93
CA ARG A 236 -0.90 39.75 0.44
C ARG A 236 -1.56 38.74 1.38
N ASP A 237 -2.88 38.62 1.31
CA ASP A 237 -3.65 37.73 2.18
C ASP A 237 -3.40 36.26 1.81
N ALA A 238 -3.35 35.95 0.50
CA ALA A 238 -3.00 34.62 0.02
C ALA A 238 -1.61 34.17 0.49
N ARG A 239 -0.64 35.10 0.57
CA ARG A 239 0.71 34.82 1.08
C ARG A 239 0.69 34.45 2.56
N TRP A 240 -0.05 35.20 3.38
CA TRP A 240 -0.19 34.90 4.82
C TRP A 240 -0.94 33.59 5.06
N LEU A 241 -2.05 33.38 4.37
CA LEU A 241 -2.81 32.13 4.45
C LEU A 241 -1.95 30.92 4.04
N MET A 242 -1.17 31.06 2.97
CA MET A 242 -0.25 30.01 2.54
C MET A 242 0.83 29.73 3.59
N MET A 243 1.40 30.76 4.23
CA MET A 243 2.34 30.56 5.33
C MET A 243 1.72 29.77 6.49
N LEU A 244 0.48 30.07 6.88
CA LEU A 244 -0.24 29.34 7.93
C LEU A 244 -0.50 27.87 7.54
N VAL A 245 -0.86 27.61 6.27
CA VAL A 245 -1.05 26.24 5.75
C VAL A 245 0.26 25.45 5.72
N LEU A 246 1.38 26.12 5.48
CA LEU A 246 2.70 25.48 5.41
C LEU A 246 3.38 25.33 6.77
N LEU A 247 2.99 26.13 7.78
CA LEU A 247 3.55 26.11 9.13
C LEU A 247 3.65 24.70 9.74
N PRO A 248 2.66 23.80 9.60
CA PRO A 248 2.74 22.45 10.13
C PRO A 248 3.94 21.65 9.62
N PHE A 249 4.41 21.88 8.38
CA PHE A 249 5.53 21.12 7.80
C PHE A 249 6.87 21.36 8.51
N TRP A 250 7.01 22.48 9.21
CA TRP A 250 8.21 22.84 9.97
C TRP A 250 8.30 22.10 11.31
N THR A 251 7.19 21.49 11.73
CA THR A 251 7.09 20.74 12.98
C THR A 251 7.04 19.24 12.70
N SER A 252 7.66 18.45 13.57
CA SER A 252 7.67 17.00 13.38
C SER A 252 6.28 16.40 13.57
N LEU A 253 6.02 15.30 12.85
CA LEU A 253 4.76 14.57 12.95
C LEU A 253 4.47 14.11 14.39
N LEU A 254 5.51 13.65 15.10
CA LEU A 254 5.40 13.21 16.49
C LEU A 254 4.97 14.35 17.42
N VAL A 255 5.62 15.52 17.32
CA VAL A 255 5.28 16.69 18.15
C VAL A 255 3.85 17.14 17.91
N ARG A 256 3.40 17.19 16.65
CA ARG A 256 2.00 17.52 16.34
C ARG A 256 1.03 16.49 16.92
N THR A 257 1.38 15.22 16.88
CA THR A 257 0.53 14.14 17.39
C THR A 257 0.42 14.17 18.92
N THR A 258 1.54 14.37 19.62
CA THR A 258 1.53 14.51 21.09
C THR A 258 0.86 15.80 21.54
N ALA A 259 0.99 16.90 20.78
CA ALA A 259 0.23 18.13 21.04
C ALA A 259 -1.28 17.87 20.96
N TRP A 260 -1.76 17.19 19.91
CA TRP A 260 -3.18 16.81 19.81
C TRP A 260 -3.62 15.88 20.95
N LEU A 261 -2.78 14.93 21.35
CA LEU A 261 -3.05 14.07 22.51
C LEU A 261 -3.34 14.91 23.76
N VAL A 262 -2.47 15.86 24.08
CA VAL A 262 -2.62 16.74 25.27
C VAL A 262 -3.80 17.69 25.13
N LEU A 263 -4.03 18.28 23.95
CA LEU A 263 -5.13 19.22 23.71
C LEU A 263 -6.52 18.56 23.84
N LEU A 264 -6.63 17.29 23.45
CA LEU A 264 -7.88 16.51 23.44
C LEU A 264 -8.13 15.70 24.71
N GLN A 265 -7.21 15.72 25.69
CA GLN A 265 -7.46 15.12 26.99
C GLN A 265 -8.68 15.76 27.69
N SER A 266 -9.26 15.05 28.66
CA SER A 266 -10.41 15.53 29.45
C SER A 266 -10.12 16.86 30.16
N ASN A 267 -8.88 17.05 30.62
CA ASN A 267 -8.39 18.31 31.20
C ASN A 267 -7.64 19.20 30.20
N GLY A 268 -7.71 18.87 28.91
CA GLY A 268 -7.04 19.60 27.84
C GLY A 268 -7.68 20.96 27.54
N VAL A 269 -7.00 21.73 26.69
CA VAL A 269 -7.44 23.08 26.29
C VAL A 269 -8.80 23.05 25.58
N VAL A 270 -9.06 22.03 24.75
CA VAL A 270 -10.31 21.93 23.98
C VAL A 270 -11.50 21.75 24.92
N ASN A 271 -11.45 20.77 25.82
CA ASN A 271 -12.49 20.54 26.81
C ASN A 271 -12.67 21.73 27.77
N SER A 272 -11.58 22.39 28.15
CA SER A 272 -11.64 23.59 29.00
C SER A 272 -12.32 24.76 28.30
N ALA A 273 -12.02 24.98 27.01
CA ALA A 273 -12.68 25.98 26.19
C ALA A 273 -14.18 25.69 25.98
N LEU A 274 -14.54 24.43 25.67
CA LEU A 274 -15.94 24.02 25.50
C LEU A 274 -16.77 24.24 26.77
N ARG A 275 -16.20 23.92 27.93
CA ARG A 275 -16.83 24.20 29.23
C ARG A 275 -16.93 25.69 29.52
N TRP A 276 -15.88 26.46 29.21
CA TRP A 276 -15.87 27.91 29.42
C TRP A 276 -16.95 28.64 28.60
N VAL A 277 -17.19 28.22 27.36
CA VAL A 277 -18.28 28.76 26.51
C VAL A 277 -19.65 28.24 26.93
N GLY A 278 -19.73 27.25 27.84
CA GLY A 278 -20.98 26.65 28.31
C GLY A 278 -21.62 25.66 27.33
N LEU A 279 -20.85 25.13 26.36
CA LEU A 279 -21.34 24.15 25.38
C LEU A 279 -21.49 22.75 25.98
N VAL A 280 -20.69 22.43 26.99
CA VAL A 280 -20.71 21.12 27.69
C VAL A 280 -20.56 21.33 29.19
N SER A 281 -21.25 20.49 29.97
CA SER A 281 -21.16 20.49 31.44
C SER A 281 -20.03 19.59 31.93
N ASP A 282 -19.86 18.43 31.30
CA ASP A 282 -18.83 17.43 31.59
C ASP A 282 -17.79 17.34 30.46
N PRO A 283 -16.53 16.97 30.77
CA PRO A 283 -15.50 16.84 29.75
C PRO A 283 -15.82 15.68 28.79
N LEU A 284 -15.74 15.96 27.49
CA LEU A 284 -15.91 14.95 26.45
C LEU A 284 -14.67 14.06 26.36
N GLU A 285 -14.88 12.76 26.14
CA GLU A 285 -13.82 11.84 25.76
C GLU A 285 -13.45 12.10 24.30
N LEU A 286 -12.38 12.87 24.08
CA LEU A 286 -11.90 13.24 22.73
C LEU A 286 -10.59 12.53 22.36
N VAL A 287 -10.08 11.66 23.23
CA VAL A 287 -8.82 10.93 23.08
C VAL A 287 -9.03 9.44 23.36
N HIS A 288 -8.16 8.59 22.81
CA HIS A 288 -8.28 7.13 22.81
C HIS A 288 -9.55 6.62 22.10
N ASN A 289 -10.01 7.36 21.09
CA ASN A 289 -11.17 7.00 20.28
C ASN A 289 -11.03 7.50 18.83
N ARG A 290 -11.97 7.07 17.97
CA ARG A 290 -12.01 7.44 16.55
C ARG A 290 -12.08 8.94 16.32
N LEU A 291 -12.83 9.69 17.14
CA LEU A 291 -13.03 11.12 16.95
C LEU A 291 -11.69 11.88 17.05
N GLY A 292 -10.89 11.58 18.08
CA GLY A 292 -9.56 12.17 18.25
C GLY A 292 -8.63 11.86 17.07
N VAL A 293 -8.68 10.62 16.56
CA VAL A 293 -7.93 10.21 15.36
C VAL A 293 -8.34 11.04 14.14
N LEU A 294 -9.66 11.18 13.90
CA LEU A 294 -10.16 11.96 12.77
C LEU A 294 -9.75 13.44 12.87
N ILE A 295 -9.86 14.06 14.04
CA ILE A 295 -9.46 15.47 14.26
C ILE A 295 -7.97 15.65 13.98
N ALA A 296 -7.11 14.85 14.63
CA ALA A 296 -5.67 14.98 14.53
C ALA A 296 -5.17 14.69 13.10
N MET A 297 -5.65 13.61 12.48
CA MET A 297 -5.27 13.28 11.10
C MET A 297 -5.77 14.31 10.10
N THR A 298 -6.99 14.82 10.25
CA THR A 298 -7.53 15.88 9.37
C THR A 298 -6.65 17.11 9.40
N HIS A 299 -6.27 17.60 10.59
CA HIS A 299 -5.38 18.75 10.72
C HIS A 299 -4.00 18.49 10.10
N ILE A 300 -3.40 17.32 10.37
CA ILE A 300 -2.06 17.00 9.88
C ILE A 300 -2.05 16.85 8.35
N LEU A 301 -3.10 16.27 7.76
CA LEU A 301 -3.17 15.99 6.34
C LEU A 301 -3.81 17.11 5.51
N LEU A 302 -4.47 18.09 6.15
CA LEU A 302 -5.13 19.22 5.48
C LEU A 302 -4.24 19.92 4.44
N PRO A 303 -2.97 20.25 4.71
CA PRO A 303 -2.15 20.98 3.74
C PRO A 303 -1.95 20.22 2.42
N PHE A 304 -1.92 18.89 2.46
CA PHE A 304 -1.73 18.04 1.28
C PHE A 304 -2.92 18.07 0.33
N VAL A 305 -4.13 18.37 0.81
CA VAL A 305 -5.30 18.56 -0.05
C VAL A 305 -5.39 19.98 -0.59
N VAL A 306 -4.98 20.97 0.22
CA VAL A 306 -5.08 22.40 -0.11
C VAL A 306 -4.17 22.73 -1.29
N LEU A 307 -2.92 22.24 -1.30
CA LEU A 307 -1.94 22.61 -2.31
C LEU A 307 -2.35 22.20 -3.74
N PRO A 308 -2.77 20.94 -4.02
CA PRO A 308 -3.21 20.55 -5.37
C PRO A 308 -4.48 21.28 -5.81
N ILE A 309 -5.46 21.46 -4.91
CA ILE A 309 -6.70 22.18 -5.21
C ILE A 309 -6.39 23.64 -5.55
N HIS A 310 -5.58 24.31 -4.72
CA HIS A 310 -5.18 25.69 -4.95
C HIS A 310 -4.43 25.88 -6.27
N ALA A 311 -3.51 24.96 -6.61
CA ALA A 311 -2.76 25.01 -7.87
C ALA A 311 -3.68 24.97 -9.10
N VAL A 312 -4.71 24.12 -9.07
CA VAL A 312 -5.72 24.07 -10.15
C VAL A 312 -6.59 25.32 -10.15
N MET A 313 -7.10 25.74 -8.99
CA MET A 313 -7.96 26.93 -8.87
C MET A 313 -7.28 28.20 -9.39
N LYS A 314 -5.99 28.38 -9.11
CA LYS A 314 -5.21 29.53 -9.58
C LYS A 314 -5.03 29.55 -11.11
N GLY A 315 -5.10 28.39 -11.76
CA GLY A 315 -5.03 28.25 -13.21
C GLY A 315 -6.34 28.56 -13.94
N ILE A 316 -7.47 28.66 -13.23
CA ILE A 316 -8.78 28.92 -13.84
C ILE A 316 -8.91 30.42 -14.17
N SER A 317 -9.06 30.74 -15.46
CA SER A 317 -9.24 32.13 -15.90
C SER A 317 -10.55 32.72 -15.37
N PRO A 318 -10.53 33.95 -14.81
CA PRO A 318 -11.75 34.68 -14.42
C PRO A 318 -12.71 34.95 -15.58
N ALA A 319 -12.26 34.78 -16.84
CA ALA A 319 -13.11 34.92 -18.01
C ALA A 319 -14.26 33.91 -18.06
N TYR A 320 -14.04 32.67 -17.58
CA TYR A 320 -15.10 31.65 -17.53
C TYR A 320 -16.27 32.09 -16.64
N TRP A 321 -15.94 32.67 -15.48
CA TRP A 321 -16.94 33.23 -14.57
C TRP A 321 -17.71 34.36 -15.23
N ARG A 322 -17.02 35.34 -15.84
CA ARG A 322 -17.67 36.47 -16.52
C ARG A 322 -18.57 36.02 -17.69
N ALA A 323 -18.11 35.06 -18.50
CA ALA A 323 -18.89 34.53 -19.63
C ALA A 323 -20.19 33.86 -19.17
N ALA A 324 -20.13 33.02 -18.13
CA ALA A 324 -21.33 32.37 -17.60
C ALA A 324 -22.32 33.38 -17.00
N SER A 325 -21.83 34.40 -16.29
CA SER A 325 -22.69 35.47 -15.75
C SER A 325 -23.39 36.27 -16.85
N SER A 326 -22.71 36.56 -17.97
CA SER A 326 -23.32 37.24 -19.12
C SER A 326 -24.42 36.43 -19.81
N LEU A 327 -24.40 35.09 -19.67
CA LEU A 327 -25.46 34.19 -20.14
C LEU A 327 -26.60 34.01 -19.11
N GLY A 328 -26.62 34.81 -18.03
CA GLY A 328 -27.67 34.80 -17.01
C GLY A 328 -27.43 33.80 -15.87
N ALA A 329 -26.22 33.22 -15.73
CA ALA A 329 -25.91 32.38 -14.59
C ALA A 329 -25.76 33.23 -13.32
N ASN A 330 -26.57 32.95 -12.29
CA ASN A 330 -26.37 33.51 -10.96
C ASN A 330 -25.08 32.94 -10.31
N PRO A 331 -24.53 33.55 -9.24
CA PRO A 331 -23.26 33.13 -8.63
C PRO A 331 -23.20 31.66 -8.20
N VAL A 332 -24.30 31.11 -7.66
CA VAL A 332 -24.38 29.70 -7.25
C VAL A 332 -24.33 28.79 -8.48
N ARG A 333 -25.09 29.12 -9.53
CA ARG A 333 -25.10 28.36 -10.78
C ARG A 333 -23.73 28.39 -11.45
N ASN A 334 -23.07 29.56 -11.48
CA ASN A 334 -21.73 29.74 -12.01
C ASN A 334 -20.71 28.88 -11.24
N PHE A 335 -20.76 28.93 -9.91
CA PHE A 335 -19.90 28.10 -9.08
C PHE A 335 -20.12 26.60 -9.31
N VAL A 336 -21.37 26.12 -9.22
CA VAL A 336 -21.67 24.68 -9.28
C VAL A 336 -21.48 24.09 -10.69
N HIS A 337 -21.82 24.84 -11.75
CA HIS A 337 -21.83 24.29 -13.12
C HIS A 337 -20.58 24.64 -13.93
N VAL A 338 -19.81 25.67 -13.55
CA VAL A 338 -18.62 26.10 -14.29
C VAL A 338 -17.38 25.95 -13.43
N TYR A 339 -17.33 26.61 -12.28
CA TYR A 339 -16.11 26.66 -11.47
C TYR A 339 -15.77 25.31 -10.81
N LEU A 340 -16.72 24.70 -10.10
CA LEU A 340 -16.52 23.44 -9.38
C LEU A 340 -16.08 22.29 -10.31
N PRO A 341 -16.71 22.04 -11.48
CA PRO A 341 -16.26 21.01 -12.41
C PRO A 341 -14.81 21.21 -12.89
N LEU A 342 -14.40 22.45 -13.13
CA LEU A 342 -13.02 22.78 -13.54
C LEU A 342 -12.00 22.51 -12.42
N THR A 343 -12.41 22.55 -11.16
CA THR A 343 -11.54 22.23 -10.01
C THR A 343 -11.44 20.73 -9.69
N LEU A 344 -12.35 19.89 -10.24
CA LEU A 344 -12.40 18.46 -9.94
C LEU A 344 -11.08 17.69 -10.14
N PRO A 345 -10.23 17.99 -11.15
CA PRO A 345 -8.92 17.37 -11.25
C PRO A 345 -8.03 17.64 -10.03
N GLY A 346 -8.09 18.86 -9.47
CA GLY A 346 -7.36 19.24 -8.26
C GLY A 346 -7.94 18.56 -7.01
N VAL A 347 -9.27 18.50 -6.90
CA VAL A 347 -9.98 17.79 -5.83
C VAL A 347 -9.61 16.32 -5.80
N ALA A 348 -9.58 15.66 -6.95
CA ALA A 348 -9.24 14.25 -7.00
C ALA A 348 -7.75 13.99 -6.78
N ALA A 349 -6.86 14.83 -7.30
CA ALA A 349 -5.43 14.72 -7.04
C ALA A 349 -5.13 14.90 -5.55
N GLY A 350 -5.66 15.94 -4.92
CA GLY A 350 -5.51 16.18 -3.47
C GLY A 350 -6.18 15.11 -2.63
N GLY A 351 -7.41 14.72 -2.99
CA GLY A 351 -8.16 13.67 -2.28
C GLY A 351 -7.46 12.32 -2.33
N LEU A 352 -6.96 11.90 -3.50
CA LEU A 352 -6.19 10.67 -3.65
C LEU A 352 -4.88 10.74 -2.86
N LEU A 353 -4.17 11.86 -2.92
CA LEU A 353 -2.93 12.05 -2.16
C LEU A 353 -3.18 11.88 -0.66
N VAL A 354 -4.19 12.56 -0.10
CA VAL A 354 -4.55 12.43 1.32
C VAL A 354 -5.03 11.02 1.64
N PHE A 355 -5.81 10.39 0.78
CA PHE A 355 -6.30 9.02 0.99
C PHE A 355 -5.13 8.03 1.10
N ILE A 356 -4.18 8.09 0.16
CA ILE A 356 -2.98 7.23 0.18
C ILE A 356 -2.13 7.48 1.43
N LEU A 357 -1.91 8.76 1.79
CA LEU A 357 -1.17 9.10 3.00
C LEU A 357 -1.87 8.62 4.27
N ALA A 358 -3.20 8.71 4.32
CA ALA A 358 -3.99 8.26 5.46
C ALA A 358 -3.97 6.73 5.61
N LEU A 359 -3.93 5.95 4.52
CA LEU A 359 -3.89 4.48 4.57
C LEU A 359 -2.63 3.95 5.27
N GLY A 360 -1.48 4.57 5.02
CA GLY A 360 -0.20 4.21 5.63
C GLY A 360 0.04 4.80 7.02
N TYR A 361 -0.93 5.53 7.57
CA TYR A 361 -0.73 6.32 8.77
C TYR A 361 -0.89 5.46 10.03
N TYR A 362 0.19 5.24 10.80
CA TYR A 362 0.14 4.41 12.02
C TYR A 362 0.37 5.18 13.32
N ILE A 363 1.19 6.22 13.31
CA ILE A 363 1.63 6.93 14.53
C ILE A 363 0.46 7.62 15.25
N THR A 364 -0.37 8.38 14.52
CA THR A 364 -1.49 9.11 15.14
C THR A 364 -2.59 8.17 15.66
N PRO A 365 -3.05 7.14 14.92
CA PRO A 365 -3.96 6.14 15.48
C PRO A 365 -3.38 5.39 16.68
N ALA A 366 -2.08 5.09 16.68
CA ALA A 366 -1.42 4.41 17.80
C ALA A 366 -1.35 5.26 19.07
N LEU A 367 -1.23 6.59 18.94
CA LEU A 367 -1.11 7.49 20.08
C LEU A 367 -2.44 8.10 20.54
N VAL A 368 -3.27 8.56 19.60
CA VAL A 368 -4.50 9.32 19.88
C VAL A 368 -5.75 8.42 19.85
N GLY A 369 -5.68 7.27 19.17
CA GLY A 369 -6.79 6.33 19.03
C GLY A 369 -6.85 5.28 20.12
N GLY A 370 -7.98 4.59 20.20
CA GLY A 370 -8.15 3.45 21.10
C GLY A 370 -7.62 2.13 20.49
N PRO A 371 -7.75 1.00 21.23
CA PRO A 371 -7.42 -0.33 20.72
C PRO A 371 -8.20 -0.70 19.45
N THR A 372 -9.44 -0.23 19.35
CA THR A 372 -10.32 -0.42 18.19
C THR A 372 -10.05 0.57 17.06
N ASP A 373 -9.09 1.48 17.20
CA ASP A 373 -8.76 2.48 16.17
C ASP A 373 -7.44 2.24 15.46
N GLN A 374 -6.72 1.19 15.84
CA GLN A 374 -5.51 0.75 15.15
C GLN A 374 -5.81 0.42 13.68
N MET A 375 -4.93 0.90 12.81
CA MET A 375 -5.01 0.74 11.35
C MET A 375 -4.06 -0.37 10.89
N LEU A 376 -4.21 -0.84 9.65
CA LEU A 376 -3.41 -1.92 9.09
C LEU A 376 -1.89 -1.65 9.18
N SER A 377 -1.51 -0.39 8.99
CA SER A 377 -0.15 0.11 9.14
C SER A 377 0.44 -0.12 10.54
N SER A 378 -0.37 -0.06 11.61
CA SER A 378 0.05 -0.41 12.98
C SER A 378 0.40 -1.89 13.10
N PHE A 379 -0.37 -2.78 12.45
CA PHE A 379 -0.09 -4.22 12.44
C PHE A 379 1.16 -4.57 11.65
N ILE A 380 1.42 -3.88 10.54
CA ILE A 380 2.69 -4.01 9.81
C ILE A 380 3.86 -3.67 10.74
N ALA A 381 3.79 -2.53 11.44
CA ALA A 381 4.82 -2.13 12.41
C ALA A 381 4.99 -3.15 13.55
N TYR A 382 3.88 -3.69 14.07
CA TYR A 382 3.91 -4.74 15.08
C TYR A 382 4.67 -5.99 14.61
N PHE A 383 4.38 -6.49 13.40
CA PHE A 383 5.04 -7.70 12.90
C PHE A 383 6.50 -7.47 12.53
N VAL A 384 6.88 -6.27 12.11
CA VAL A 384 8.30 -5.89 11.96
C VAL A 384 9.01 -5.95 13.31
N ASN A 385 8.41 -5.39 14.37
CA ASN A 385 9.01 -5.41 15.71
C ASN A 385 9.09 -6.82 16.32
N GLN A 386 8.20 -7.73 15.94
CA GLN A 386 8.23 -9.14 16.34
C GLN A 386 9.14 -10.00 15.45
N SER A 387 9.84 -9.39 14.49
CA SER A 387 10.65 -10.08 13.47
C SER A 387 9.86 -11.17 12.75
N ASN A 388 8.59 -10.91 12.45
CA ASN A 388 7.74 -11.74 11.58
C ASN A 388 7.62 -11.04 10.22
N TRP A 389 8.70 -11.13 9.45
CA TRP A 389 8.81 -10.44 8.18
C TRP A 389 7.82 -10.96 7.14
N GLY A 390 7.46 -12.25 7.17
CA GLY A 390 6.47 -12.82 6.25
C GLY A 390 5.08 -12.19 6.41
N MET A 391 4.63 -12.04 7.67
CA MET A 391 3.35 -11.38 7.94
C MET A 391 3.39 -9.88 7.66
N ALA A 392 4.48 -9.20 8.04
CA ALA A 392 4.65 -7.78 7.73
C ALA A 392 4.64 -7.51 6.22
N ALA A 393 5.34 -8.35 5.44
CA ALA A 393 5.37 -8.29 3.99
C ALA A 393 3.99 -8.56 3.38
N ALA A 394 3.27 -9.58 3.85
CA ALA A 394 1.94 -9.92 3.34
C ALA A 394 0.92 -8.78 3.55
N LEU A 395 0.87 -8.21 4.76
CA LEU A 395 0.01 -7.05 5.02
C LEU A 395 0.41 -5.82 4.19
N SER A 396 1.71 -5.64 3.93
CA SER A 396 2.22 -4.58 3.05
C SER A 396 1.83 -4.80 1.60
N VAL A 397 1.86 -6.04 1.10
CA VAL A 397 1.36 -6.42 -0.24
C VAL A 397 -0.12 -6.08 -0.33
N VAL A 398 -0.95 -6.50 0.64
CA VAL A 398 -2.39 -6.20 0.65
C VAL A 398 -2.64 -4.69 0.61
N LEU A 399 -1.95 -3.92 1.47
CA LEU A 399 -2.07 -2.47 1.50
C LEU A 399 -1.67 -1.82 0.16
N LEU A 400 -0.55 -2.26 -0.43
CA LEU A 400 -0.06 -1.77 -1.71
C LEU A 400 -1.02 -2.11 -2.86
N SER A 401 -1.58 -3.32 -2.87
CA SER A 401 -2.59 -3.75 -3.85
C SER A 401 -3.84 -2.87 -3.76
N ILE A 402 -4.32 -2.58 -2.55
CA ILE A 402 -5.44 -1.65 -2.34
C ILE A 402 -5.11 -0.27 -2.94
N VAL A 403 -3.95 0.30 -2.59
CA VAL A 403 -3.52 1.60 -3.12
C VAL A 403 -3.43 1.58 -4.65
N ALA A 404 -2.85 0.52 -5.24
CA ALA A 404 -2.73 0.38 -6.69
C ALA A 404 -4.09 0.31 -7.38
N VAL A 405 -5.06 -0.43 -6.83
CA VAL A 405 -6.43 -0.51 -7.36
C VAL A 405 -7.09 0.86 -7.36
N PHE A 406 -7.02 1.60 -6.25
CA PHE A 406 -7.59 2.95 -6.17
C PHE A 406 -6.92 3.93 -7.15
N TYR A 407 -5.59 3.89 -7.25
CA TYR A 407 -4.85 4.72 -8.19
C TYR A 407 -5.24 4.44 -9.64
N VAL A 408 -5.27 3.17 -10.05
CA VAL A 408 -5.64 2.76 -11.41
C VAL A 408 -7.09 3.13 -11.72
N ALA A 409 -8.02 2.85 -10.80
CA ALA A 409 -9.43 3.18 -10.97
C ALA A 409 -9.63 4.69 -11.21
N LEU A 410 -8.92 5.53 -10.46
CA LEU A 410 -8.98 6.98 -10.61
C LEU A 410 -8.38 7.42 -11.96
N VAL A 411 -7.21 6.93 -12.34
CA VAL A 411 -6.57 7.26 -13.62
C VAL A 411 -7.47 6.88 -14.81
N VAL A 412 -8.09 5.70 -14.76
CA VAL A 412 -9.04 5.25 -15.80
C VAL A 412 -10.27 6.15 -15.85
N ALA A 413 -10.84 6.52 -14.70
CA ALA A 413 -11.99 7.44 -14.65
C ALA A 413 -11.65 8.82 -15.23
N PHE A 414 -10.46 9.35 -14.97
CA PHE A 414 -9.99 10.61 -15.56
C PHE A 414 -9.79 10.52 -17.05
N ALA A 415 -9.16 9.44 -17.53
CA ALA A 415 -8.96 9.21 -18.95
C ALA A 415 -10.29 9.08 -19.70
N ALA A 416 -11.32 8.45 -19.09
CA ALA A 416 -12.66 8.38 -19.65
C ALA A 416 -13.31 9.76 -19.78
N ARG A 417 -13.26 10.60 -18.74
CA ARG A 417 -13.81 11.96 -18.77
C ARG A 417 -13.14 12.88 -19.79
N GLN A 418 -11.81 12.77 -19.96
CA GLN A 418 -11.11 13.55 -20.99
C GLN A 418 -11.55 13.15 -22.40
N LYS A 419 -11.80 11.85 -22.63
CA LYS A 419 -12.32 11.36 -23.93
C LYS A 419 -13.74 11.84 -24.18
N GLU A 420 -14.59 11.90 -23.16
CA GLU A 420 -15.94 12.47 -23.27
C GLU A 420 -15.92 13.97 -23.56
N ALA A 421 -15.07 14.74 -22.88
CA ALA A 421 -14.94 16.18 -23.11
C ALA A 421 -14.31 16.55 -24.47
N ALA A 422 -13.60 15.61 -25.11
CA ALA A 422 -13.00 15.78 -26.43
C ALA A 422 -13.96 15.39 -27.58
N ARG A 423 -15.13 14.81 -27.26
CA ARG A 423 -16.21 14.52 -28.21
C ARG A 423 -17.22 15.65 -28.16
#